data_AF-A0A5S5BPR2-F1
#
_entry.id   AF-A0A5S5BPR2-F1
#
_cell.length_a   1.000
_cell.length_b   1.000
_cell.length_c   1.000
_cell.angle_alpha   90.00
_cell.angle_beta   90.00
_cell.angle_gamma   90.00
#
_symmetry.space_group_name_H-M   'P 1'
#
loop_
_entity.id
_entity.type
_entity.pdbx_description
1 polymer ?
#
loop_
_entity_poly.entity_id
_entity_poly.type
_entity_poly.pdbx_seq_one_letter_code
_entity_poly.pdbx_strand_id
1 'polypeptide(L)'
;MIKYVNGWFAIASAYALCFFASATMCAMLSRQPIDRYDLAQVWIGAAMLVVPYALAGLYVYQQWGRSIRQAFAFGLTLVMGERLGILFIGSVFVAAGGDGGGNGIVTWRSVIDFVWAEALPYFTPIYICCGGISIVVCVVSAVAIWPRYVRPGQSSPSAR
;
A
#
# COMPACT_ATOMS: atom_id res chain seq x y z
N MET A 1 5.00 1.89 21.18
CA MET A 1 5.82 2.11 19.97
C MET A 1 6.08 0.83 19.18
N ILE A 2 6.62 -0.23 19.79
CA ILE A 2 7.00 -1.48 19.08
C ILE A 2 5.89 -2.07 18.20
N LYS A 3 4.64 -2.09 18.70
CA LYS A 3 3.48 -2.55 17.91
C LYS A 3 3.34 -1.79 16.59
N TYR A 4 3.38 -0.46 16.63
CA TYR A 4 3.28 0.35 15.42
C TYR A 4 4.44 0.05 14.46
N VAL A 5 5.69 0.04 14.94
CA VAL A 5 6.88 -0.23 14.10
C VAL A 5 6.80 -1.60 13.42
N ASN A 6 6.40 -2.64 14.16
CA ASN A 6 6.25 -3.98 13.58
C ASN A 6 5.12 -4.04 12.55
N GLY A 7 4.00 -3.35 12.81
CA GLY A 7 2.92 -3.21 11.84
C GLY A 7 3.36 -2.53 10.55
N TRP A 8 4.08 -1.41 10.67
CA TRP A 8 4.66 -0.69 9.52
C TRP A 8 5.58 -1.59 8.69
N PHE A 9 6.47 -2.32 9.33
CA PHE A 9 7.41 -3.20 8.64
C PHE A 9 6.71 -4.37 7.94
N ALA A 10 5.73 -4.99 8.61
CA ALA A 10 4.94 -6.08 8.04
C ALA A 10 4.17 -5.63 6.79
N ILE A 11 3.60 -4.42 6.83
CA ILE A 11 2.78 -3.91 5.72
C ILE A 11 3.65 -3.40 4.58
N ALA A 12 4.76 -2.72 4.86
CA ALA A 12 5.74 -2.38 3.84
C ALA A 12 6.27 -3.63 3.12
N SER A 13 6.55 -4.70 3.88
CA SER A 13 6.94 -5.99 3.31
C SER A 13 5.81 -6.61 2.48
N ALA A 14 4.57 -6.54 2.95
CA ALA A 14 3.40 -7.02 2.21
C ALA A 14 3.20 -6.26 0.90
N TYR A 15 3.40 -4.94 0.90
CA TYR A 15 3.40 -4.11 -0.30
C TYR A 15 4.47 -4.57 -1.30
N ALA A 16 5.72 -4.69 -0.85
CA ALA A 16 6.83 -5.10 -1.71
C ALA A 16 6.61 -6.50 -2.31
N LEU A 17 6.16 -7.46 -1.49
CA LEU A 17 5.86 -8.82 -1.94
C LEU A 17 4.65 -8.87 -2.87
N CYS A 18 3.59 -8.12 -2.56
CA CYS A 18 2.39 -8.05 -3.40
C CYS A 18 2.74 -7.44 -4.76
N PHE A 19 3.50 -6.36 -4.78
CA PHE A 19 3.99 -5.75 -6.02
C PHE A 19 4.81 -6.76 -6.83
N PHE A 20 5.84 -7.35 -6.23
CA PHE A 20 6.74 -8.28 -6.92
C PHE A 20 6.00 -9.49 -7.47
N ALA A 21 5.12 -10.10 -6.67
CA ALA A 21 4.32 -11.25 -7.10
C ALA A 21 3.37 -10.89 -8.24
N SER A 22 2.62 -9.79 -8.11
CA SER A 22 1.65 -9.35 -9.12
C SER A 22 2.34 -8.96 -10.42
N ALA A 23 3.43 -8.19 -10.34
CA ALA A 23 4.27 -7.81 -11.47
C ALA A 23 4.83 -9.05 -12.20
N THR A 24 5.38 -10.01 -11.46
CA THR A 24 5.94 -11.24 -12.02
C THR A 24 4.87 -12.08 -12.69
N MET A 25 3.71 -12.28 -12.04
CA MET A 25 2.59 -13.03 -12.61
C MET A 25 2.06 -12.37 -13.88
N CYS A 26 1.88 -11.04 -13.87
CA CYS A 26 1.45 -10.30 -15.05
C CYS A 26 2.45 -10.43 -16.19
N ALA A 27 3.76 -10.27 -15.93
CA ALA A 27 4.79 -10.43 -16.95
C ALA A 27 4.82 -11.85 -17.55
N MET A 28 4.64 -12.88 -16.71
CA MET A 28 4.56 -14.28 -17.18
C MET A 28 3.33 -14.54 -18.05
N LEU A 29 2.18 -13.96 -17.70
CA LEU A 29 0.90 -14.17 -18.41
C LEU A 29 0.81 -13.36 -19.69
N SER A 30 1.18 -12.08 -19.66
CA SER A 30 1.06 -11.18 -20.81
C SER A 30 2.22 -11.29 -21.79
N ARG A 31 3.38 -11.83 -21.36
CA ARG A 31 4.65 -11.82 -22.11
C ARG A 31 5.07 -10.42 -22.58
N GLN A 32 4.54 -9.37 -21.96
CA GLN A 32 4.85 -7.98 -22.29
C GLN A 32 5.56 -7.30 -21.11
N PRO A 33 6.43 -6.31 -21.39
CA PRO A 33 6.94 -5.45 -20.34
C PRO A 33 5.79 -4.69 -19.67
N ILE A 34 5.89 -4.53 -18.36
CA ILE A 34 4.87 -3.92 -17.47
C ILE A 34 4.57 -2.45 -17.83
N ASP A 35 5.43 -1.84 -18.62
CA ASP A 35 5.47 -0.41 -18.96
C ASP A 35 4.37 0.07 -19.92
N ARG A 36 3.50 -0.84 -20.41
CA ARG A 36 2.41 -0.49 -21.34
C ARG A 36 1.06 -0.44 -20.62
N TYR A 37 0.33 0.66 -20.82
CA TYR A 37 -1.06 0.87 -20.39
C TYR A 37 -2.00 -0.23 -20.90
N ASP A 38 -2.07 -1.32 -20.15
CA ASP A 38 -2.83 -2.51 -20.51
C ASP A 38 -3.51 -3.11 -19.26
N LEU A 39 -4.38 -4.09 -19.45
CA LEU A 39 -5.11 -4.81 -18.40
C LEU A 39 -4.21 -5.30 -17.26
N ALA A 40 -2.96 -5.66 -17.55
CA ALA A 40 -1.98 -6.10 -16.55
C ALA A 40 -1.73 -5.04 -15.46
N GLN A 41 -1.71 -3.76 -15.82
CA GLN A 41 -1.48 -2.66 -14.89
C GLN A 41 -2.66 -2.49 -13.92
N VAL A 42 -3.89 -2.61 -14.43
CA VAL A 42 -5.11 -2.56 -13.62
C VAL A 42 -5.14 -3.70 -12.60
N TRP A 43 -4.73 -4.91 -12.99
CA TRP A 43 -4.66 -6.06 -12.08
C TRP A 43 -3.66 -5.85 -10.95
N ILE A 44 -2.46 -5.36 -11.26
CA ILE A 44 -1.45 -5.07 -10.23
C ILE A 44 -1.94 -3.94 -9.32
N GLY A 45 -2.50 -2.86 -9.87
CA GLY A 45 -3.07 -1.77 -9.08
C GLY A 45 -4.18 -2.25 -8.15
N ALA A 46 -5.09 -3.09 -8.62
CA ALA A 46 -6.15 -3.68 -7.79
C ALA A 46 -5.58 -4.56 -6.66
N ALA A 47 -4.57 -5.38 -6.95
CA ALA A 47 -3.89 -6.20 -5.94
C ALA A 47 -3.23 -5.32 -4.86
N MET A 48 -2.53 -4.26 -5.28
CA MET A 48 -1.85 -3.30 -4.40
C MET A 48 -2.81 -2.47 -3.54
N LEU A 49 -4.02 -2.20 -4.03
CA LEU A 49 -5.07 -1.49 -3.26
C LEU A 49 -5.77 -2.39 -2.23
N VAL A 50 -5.82 -3.71 -2.46
CA VAL A 50 -6.61 -4.64 -1.64
C VAL A 50 -5.73 -5.43 -0.67
N VAL A 51 -4.70 -6.11 -1.15
CA VAL A 51 -3.96 -7.11 -0.36
C VAL A 51 -3.23 -6.47 0.84
N PRO A 52 -2.42 -5.41 0.67
CA PRO A 52 -1.71 -4.81 1.79
C PRO A 52 -2.66 -4.20 2.83
N TYR A 53 -3.78 -3.62 2.39
CA TYR A 53 -4.78 -3.04 3.29
C TYR A 53 -5.62 -4.09 4.01
N ALA A 54 -5.90 -5.23 3.38
CA ALA A 54 -6.54 -6.35 4.05
C ALA A 54 -5.65 -6.92 5.16
N LEU A 55 -4.34 -7.05 4.88
CA LEU A 55 -3.35 -7.46 5.88
C LEU A 55 -3.17 -6.43 6.98
N ALA A 56 -3.21 -5.13 6.65
CA ALA A 56 -3.22 -4.05 7.64
C ALA A 56 -4.45 -4.14 8.56
N GLY A 57 -5.63 -4.41 8.01
CA GLY A 57 -6.86 -4.62 8.79
C GLY A 57 -6.76 -5.84 9.70
N LEU A 58 -6.20 -6.95 9.21
CA LEU A 58 -5.92 -8.14 10.01
C LEU A 58 -4.92 -7.83 11.14
N TYR A 59 -3.85 -7.09 10.86
CA TYR A 59 -2.90 -6.65 11.86
C TYR A 59 -3.58 -5.82 12.96
N VAL A 60 -4.45 -4.89 12.56
CA VAL A 60 -5.22 -4.08 13.51
C VAL A 60 -6.12 -4.96 14.37
N TYR A 61 -6.81 -5.93 13.78
CA TYR A 61 -7.63 -6.89 14.51
C TYR A 61 -6.82 -7.69 15.54
N GLN A 62 -5.63 -8.15 15.18
CA GLN A 62 -4.75 -8.91 16.08
C GLN A 62 -4.21 -8.07 17.26
N GLN A 63 -4.07 -6.76 17.10
CA GLN A 63 -3.47 -5.90 18.13
C GLN A 63 -4.49 -5.15 18.98
N TRP A 64 -5.63 -4.77 18.39
CA TRP A 64 -6.65 -3.91 19.00
C TRP A 64 -8.08 -4.47 18.90
N GLY A 65 -8.27 -5.67 18.37
CA GLY A 65 -9.59 -6.27 18.16
C GLY A 65 -10.41 -5.56 17.08
N ARG A 66 -11.74 -5.70 17.14
CA ARG A 66 -12.68 -5.12 16.15
C ARG A 66 -12.88 -3.61 16.35
N SER A 67 -11.82 -2.84 16.20
CA SER A 67 -11.86 -1.37 16.37
C SER A 67 -11.87 -0.65 15.02
N ILE A 68 -13.04 -0.13 14.64
CA ILE A 68 -13.21 0.70 13.42
C ILE A 68 -12.28 1.92 13.47
N ARG A 69 -12.23 2.61 14.62
CA ARG A 69 -11.42 3.83 14.78
C ARG A 69 -9.94 3.57 14.55
N GLN A 70 -9.39 2.48 15.10
CA GLN A 70 -7.99 2.12 14.90
C GLN A 70 -7.73 1.67 13.47
N ALA A 71 -8.62 0.88 12.86
CA ALA A 71 -8.48 0.44 11.47
C ALA A 71 -8.52 1.62 10.49
N PHE A 72 -9.42 2.58 10.71
CA PHE A 72 -9.50 3.80 9.93
C PHE A 72 -8.24 4.65 10.07
N ALA A 73 -7.80 4.95 11.30
CA ALA A 73 -6.61 5.76 11.53
C ALA A 73 -5.36 5.12 10.91
N PHE A 74 -5.21 3.80 11.07
CA PHE A 74 -4.10 3.06 10.53
C PHE A 74 -4.14 2.98 9.00
N GLY A 75 -5.30 2.73 8.40
CA GLY A 75 -5.52 2.77 6.95
C GLY A 75 -5.26 4.16 6.36
N LEU A 76 -5.73 5.22 7.01
CA LEU A 76 -5.47 6.60 6.60
C LEU A 76 -3.97 6.92 6.62
N THR A 77 -3.28 6.50 7.68
CA THR A 77 -1.83 6.74 7.79
C THR A 77 -1.06 5.99 6.70
N LEU A 78 -1.49 4.77 6.34
CA LEU A 78 -0.91 4.02 5.22
C LEU A 78 -1.12 4.72 3.87
N VAL A 79 -2.37 5.14 3.57
CA VAL A 79 -2.68 5.85 2.32
C VAL A 79 -1.84 7.12 2.19
N MET A 80 -1.77 7.92 3.25
CA MET A 80 -0.99 9.16 3.26
C MET A 80 0.50 8.87 3.15
N GLY A 81 1.02 7.90 3.92
CA GLY A 81 2.43 7.53 3.92
C GLY A 81 2.91 7.01 2.58
N GLU A 82 2.10 6.19 1.92
CA GLU A 82 2.35 5.72 0.56
C GLU A 82 2.46 6.89 -0.44
N ARG A 83 1.50 7.80 -0.36
CA ARG A 83 1.37 8.93 -1.30
C ARG A 83 2.54 9.89 -1.15
N LEU A 84 2.86 10.23 0.09
CA LEU A 84 4.02 11.06 0.41
C LEU A 84 5.33 10.34 0.05
N GLY A 85 5.42 9.04 0.29
CA GLY A 85 6.59 8.23 -0.04
C GLY A 85 6.89 8.23 -1.54
N ILE A 86 5.88 8.15 -2.38
CA ILE A 86 6.06 8.14 -3.85
C ILE A 86 6.43 9.51 -4.37
N LEU A 87 5.80 10.57 -3.87
CA LEU A 87 6.21 11.94 -4.17
C LEU A 87 7.65 12.21 -3.72
N PHE A 88 8.06 11.63 -2.59
CA PHE A 88 9.42 11.72 -2.08
C PHE A 88 10.42 10.95 -2.94
N ILE A 89 10.11 9.72 -3.35
CA ILE A 89 10.96 8.94 -4.25
C ILE A 89 11.11 9.68 -5.59
N GLY A 90 10.00 10.17 -6.14
CA GLY A 90 10.01 10.95 -7.39
C GLY A 90 10.85 12.22 -7.28
N SER A 91 10.75 12.96 -6.16
CA SER A 91 11.55 14.17 -5.97
C SER A 91 13.05 13.88 -5.84
N VAL A 92 13.42 12.81 -5.12
CA VAL A 92 14.81 12.36 -5.00
C VAL A 92 15.36 11.93 -6.37
N PHE A 93 14.59 11.20 -7.17
CA PHE A 93 15.04 10.70 -8.47
C PHE A 93 15.25 11.82 -9.49
N VAL A 94 14.31 12.78 -9.55
CA VAL A 94 14.46 13.98 -10.38
C VAL A 94 15.66 14.83 -9.91
N ALA A 95 15.86 14.97 -8.59
CA ALA A 95 17.01 15.68 -8.03
C ALA A 95 18.35 15.00 -8.34
N ALA A 96 18.37 13.67 -8.47
CA ALA A 96 19.54 12.88 -8.81
C ALA A 96 19.90 12.90 -10.31
N GLY A 97 19.14 13.65 -11.13
CA GLY A 97 19.40 13.77 -12.57
C GLY A 97 18.72 12.71 -13.43
N GLY A 98 17.67 12.04 -12.92
CA GLY A 98 16.80 11.19 -13.72
C GLY A 98 16.03 11.97 -14.80
N ASP A 99 15.35 11.25 -15.69
CA ASP A 99 14.57 11.85 -16.78
C ASP A 99 13.58 12.90 -16.24
N GLY A 100 13.69 14.13 -16.76
CA GLY A 100 12.97 15.32 -16.25
C GLY A 100 13.82 16.28 -15.40
N GLY A 101 15.02 15.88 -14.97
CA GLY A 101 15.96 16.66 -14.15
C GLY A 101 17.11 17.33 -14.92
N GLY A 102 17.13 17.25 -16.26
CA GLY A 102 18.28 17.58 -17.11
C GLY A 102 18.89 18.99 -16.99
N ASN A 103 18.23 19.92 -16.29
CA ASN A 103 18.72 21.27 -16.01
C ASN A 103 18.99 21.54 -14.51
N GLY A 104 18.91 20.53 -13.64
CA GLY A 104 19.13 20.65 -12.19
C GLY A 104 17.99 21.34 -11.42
N ILE A 105 16.90 21.71 -12.08
CA ILE A 105 15.75 22.38 -11.45
C ILE A 105 14.67 21.34 -11.18
N VAL A 106 14.55 20.93 -9.91
CA VAL A 106 13.43 20.11 -9.44
C VAL A 106 12.19 20.98 -9.42
N THR A 107 11.35 20.86 -10.44
CA THR A 107 10.03 21.51 -10.46
C THR A 107 8.96 20.53 -10.00
N TRP A 108 7.86 21.06 -9.45
CA TRP A 108 6.69 20.24 -9.13
C TRP A 108 6.17 19.47 -10.36
N ARG A 109 6.27 20.09 -11.54
CA ARG A 109 5.88 19.49 -12.81
C ARG A 109 6.78 18.31 -13.20
N SER A 110 8.09 18.42 -13.09
CA SER A 110 9.01 17.29 -13.36
C SER A 110 8.83 16.13 -12.39
N VAL A 111 8.54 16.40 -11.11
CA VAL A 111 8.25 15.34 -10.13
C VAL A 111 6.94 14.65 -10.45
N ILE A 112 5.89 15.41 -10.78
CA ILE A 112 4.62 14.85 -11.24
C ILE A 112 4.83 14.07 -12.52
N ASP A 113 5.53 14.59 -13.52
CA ASP A 113 5.71 13.92 -14.80
C ASP A 113 6.52 12.63 -14.66
N PHE A 114 7.50 12.58 -13.76
CA PHE A 114 8.24 11.36 -13.42
C PHE A 114 7.38 10.36 -12.64
N VAL A 115 6.68 10.81 -11.59
CA VAL A 115 5.75 9.95 -10.82
C VAL A 115 4.61 9.47 -11.72
N TRP A 116 4.19 10.28 -12.67
CA TRP A 116 3.33 9.82 -13.74
C TRP A 116 4.11 8.81 -14.56
N ALA A 117 5.13 9.12 -15.34
CA ALA A 117 5.83 8.15 -16.19
C ALA A 117 6.16 6.79 -15.53
N GLU A 118 6.75 6.80 -14.33
CA GLU A 118 7.25 5.61 -13.64
C GLU A 118 6.22 4.96 -12.69
N ALA A 119 5.29 5.74 -12.13
CA ALA A 119 4.23 5.20 -11.28
C ALA A 119 2.88 5.10 -12.01
N LEU A 120 2.79 5.50 -13.28
CA LEU A 120 1.60 5.47 -14.15
C LEU A 120 0.95 4.10 -14.31
N PRO A 121 1.69 2.98 -14.25
CA PRO A 121 1.03 1.69 -14.21
C PRO A 121 0.12 1.50 -12.98
N TYR A 122 0.25 2.35 -11.96
CA TYR A 122 -0.43 2.19 -10.67
C TYR A 122 -1.14 3.46 -10.17
N PHE A 123 -0.73 4.68 -10.57
CA PHE A 123 -1.11 5.97 -9.95
C PHE A 123 -1.94 6.90 -10.85
N THR A 124 -2.91 6.39 -11.60
CA THR A 124 -3.90 7.26 -12.28
C THR A 124 -4.72 8.07 -11.25
N PRO A 125 -5.49 9.11 -11.66
CA PRO A 125 -6.42 9.82 -10.76
C PRO A 125 -7.39 8.86 -10.03
N ILE A 126 -7.66 7.71 -10.64
CA ILE A 126 -8.34 6.56 -10.03
C ILE A 126 -7.64 6.13 -8.74
N TYR A 127 -6.31 6.03 -8.72
CA TYR A 127 -5.54 5.66 -7.54
C TYR A 127 -5.70 6.64 -6.38
N ILE A 128 -5.83 7.95 -6.65
CA ILE A 128 -6.12 8.97 -5.63
C ILE A 128 -7.53 8.77 -5.08
N CYS A 129 -8.52 8.55 -5.94
CA CYS A 129 -9.89 8.21 -5.54
C CYS A 129 -9.99 6.85 -4.81
N CYS A 130 -9.12 5.90 -5.16
CA CYS A 130 -9.08 4.56 -4.57
C CYS A 130 -8.42 4.52 -3.19
N GLY A 131 -7.77 5.61 -2.73
CA GLY A 131 -7.30 5.70 -1.33
C GLY A 131 -8.45 5.49 -0.34
N GLY A 132 -9.66 5.97 -0.67
CA GLY A 132 -10.87 5.68 0.11
C GLY A 132 -11.23 4.20 0.12
N ILE A 133 -11.10 3.50 -1.01
CA ILE A 133 -11.37 2.06 -1.13
C ILE A 133 -10.40 1.28 -0.25
N SER A 134 -9.11 1.62 -0.27
CA SER A 134 -8.10 0.98 0.57
C SER A 134 -8.38 1.14 2.07
N ILE A 135 -8.84 2.31 2.51
CA ILE A 135 -9.29 2.52 3.90
C ILE A 135 -10.50 1.64 4.22
N VAL A 136 -11.47 1.56 3.32
CA VAL A 136 -12.65 0.68 3.48
C VAL A 136 -12.23 -0.78 3.58
N VAL A 137 -11.33 -1.26 2.72
CA VAL A 137 -10.79 -2.62 2.76
C VAL A 137 -10.12 -2.90 4.10
N CYS A 138 -9.32 -1.96 4.61
CA CYS A 138 -8.69 -2.09 5.93
C CYS A 138 -9.73 -2.21 7.05
N VAL A 139 -10.74 -1.34 7.07
CA VAL A 139 -11.81 -1.36 8.08
C VAL A 139 -12.64 -2.64 8.00
N VAL A 140 -13.07 -3.04 6.81
CA VAL A 140 -13.84 -4.28 6.60
C VAL A 140 -13.03 -5.49 7.05
N SER A 141 -11.73 -5.55 6.71
CA SER A 141 -10.86 -6.65 7.09
C SER A 141 -10.64 -6.74 8.59
N ALA A 142 -10.59 -5.61 9.29
CA ALA A 142 -10.45 -5.58 10.75
C ALA A 142 -11.73 -5.98 11.51
N VAL A 143 -12.91 -5.80 10.90
CA VAL A 143 -14.20 -5.88 11.63
C VAL A 143 -15.06 -7.06 11.19
N ALA A 144 -15.10 -7.35 9.89
CA ALA A 144 -16.08 -8.26 9.29
C ALA A 144 -15.54 -9.65 8.95
N ILE A 145 -14.27 -9.76 8.54
CA ILE A 145 -13.78 -10.96 7.85
C ILE A 145 -13.48 -12.13 8.80
N TRP A 146 -13.20 -11.88 10.09
CA TRP A 146 -12.63 -12.92 10.94
C TRP A 146 -13.61 -13.49 12.00
N PRO A 147 -13.82 -14.82 12.04
CA PRO A 147 -14.64 -15.49 13.05
C PRO A 147 -14.11 -15.21 14.46
N ARG A 148 -14.99 -15.24 15.47
CA ARG A 148 -14.70 -14.94 16.89
C ARG A 148 -13.62 -15.82 17.56
N TYR A 149 -12.98 -16.72 16.83
CA TYR A 149 -12.09 -17.75 17.37
C TYR A 149 -10.64 -17.31 17.57
N VAL A 150 -10.21 -16.18 17.01
CA VAL A 150 -8.84 -15.66 17.20
C VAL A 150 -8.90 -14.47 18.16
N ARG A 151 -9.10 -14.73 19.47
CA ARG A 151 -8.83 -13.69 20.49
C ARG A 151 -7.33 -13.66 20.78
N PRO A 152 -6.63 -12.56 20.48
CA PRO A 152 -5.27 -12.37 20.94
C PRO A 152 -5.32 -12.07 22.44
N GLY A 153 -4.69 -12.92 23.26
CA GLY A 153 -4.34 -12.54 24.63
C GLY A 153 -5.36 -12.83 25.74
N GLN A 154 -6.09 -13.95 25.69
CA GLN A 154 -6.44 -14.59 26.97
C GLN A 154 -5.20 -15.33 27.47
N SER A 155 -4.34 -14.61 28.19
CA SER A 155 -3.51 -15.28 29.19
C SER A 155 -4.47 -16.05 30.08
N SER A 156 -4.34 -17.37 30.09
CA SER A 156 -5.00 -18.24 31.06
C SER A 156 -4.92 -17.57 32.45
N PRO A 157 -6.04 -17.38 33.18
CA PRO A 157 -5.94 -17.14 34.60
C PRO A 157 -5.29 -18.39 35.17
N SER A 158 -3.97 -18.34 35.40
CA SER A 158 -3.28 -19.37 36.14
C SER A 158 -3.94 -19.43 37.50
N ALA A 159 -4.72 -20.49 37.67
CA ALA A 159 -5.31 -20.87 38.92
C ALA A 159 -4.20 -21.09 39.95
N ARG A 160 -4.27 -20.31 41.04
CA ARG A 160 -3.93 -20.59 42.45
C ARG A 160 -3.24 -19.40 43.09
#